data_AF-A0A7S2CZE8-F1
#
_entry.id   AF-A0A7S2CZE8-F1
#
_cell.length_a   1.000
_cell.length_b   1.000
_cell.length_c   1.000
_cell.angle_alpha   90.00
_cell.angle_beta   90.00
_cell.angle_gamma   90.00
#
_symmetry.space_group_name_H-M   'P 1'
#
loop_
_entity.id
_entity.type
_entity.pdbx_description
1 polymer ?
#
loop_
_entity_poly.entity_id
_entity_poly.type
_entity_poly.pdbx_seq_one_letter_code
_entity_poly.pdbx_strand_id
1 'polypeptide(L)'
;NDRIPFQFRLAQESIHDIAPHMSKRRFFASTEAILELLRRRSLLLTSVSYGPLREAMAAAGPGCIAVVHDPDGIGKLPVGGPMPIVLAAMISPGASIPMIELVIKQAEASSLATRIAPIQSA
;
A
#
# COMPACT_ATOMS: atom_id res chain seq x y z
N ASN A 1 -9.31 -21.51 8.20
CA ASN A 1 -10.02 -20.48 8.99
C ASN A 1 -9.12 -20.16 10.17
N ASP A 2 -7.96 -19.58 9.89
CA ASP A 2 -6.88 -19.42 10.88
C ASP A 2 -7.03 -18.05 11.53
N ARG A 3 -7.66 -18.05 12.70
CA ARG A 3 -7.84 -16.88 13.55
C ARG A 3 -6.47 -16.44 14.07
N ILE A 4 -5.88 -15.45 13.41
CA ILE A 4 -4.78 -14.67 13.99
C ILE A 4 -5.36 -13.95 15.22
N PRO A 5 -4.85 -14.19 16.45
CA PRO A 5 -5.59 -13.88 17.69
C PRO A 5 -5.84 -12.39 17.93
N PHE A 6 -5.06 -11.52 17.29
CA PHE A 6 -5.27 -10.07 17.27
C PHE A 6 -4.77 -9.54 15.93
N GLN A 7 -5.65 -9.41 14.93
CA GLN A 7 -5.30 -8.64 13.74
C GLN A 7 -5.30 -7.17 14.14
N PHE A 8 -4.14 -6.67 14.57
CA PHE A 8 -3.92 -5.23 14.74
C PHE A 8 -4.13 -4.57 13.39
N ARG A 9 -5.32 -4.02 13.16
CA ARG A 9 -5.61 -3.25 11.96
C ARG A 9 -4.91 -1.92 12.10
N LEU A 10 -3.99 -1.68 11.20
CA LEU A 10 -3.27 -0.42 11.10
C LEU A 10 -4.28 0.68 10.77
N ALA A 11 -4.43 1.66 11.65
CA ALA A 11 -5.31 2.79 11.40
C ALA A 11 -4.67 3.75 10.39
N GLN A 12 -5.46 4.21 9.42
CA GLN A 12 -5.02 5.17 8.42
C GLN A 12 -4.50 6.48 9.04
N GLU A 13 -5.03 6.87 10.19
CA GLU A 13 -4.65 8.11 10.88
C GLU A 13 -3.21 8.08 11.39
N SER A 14 -2.71 6.92 11.84
CA SER A 14 -1.38 6.78 12.44
C SER A 14 -0.33 6.19 11.50
N ILE A 15 -0.71 5.82 10.27
CA ILE A 15 0.21 5.11 9.38
C ILE A 15 1.39 5.97 8.93
N HIS A 16 1.18 7.28 8.83
CA HIS A 16 2.24 8.22 8.47
C HIS A 16 3.36 8.22 9.52
N ASP A 17 3.02 8.20 10.81
CA ASP A 17 3.99 8.17 11.92
C ASP A 17 4.76 6.84 11.99
N ILE A 18 4.08 5.73 11.69
CA ILE A 18 4.63 4.38 11.88
C ILE A 18 5.40 3.90 10.64
N ALA A 19 5.02 4.35 9.44
CA ALA A 19 5.64 3.92 8.18
C ALA A 19 7.17 4.10 8.13
N PRO A 20 7.79 5.16 8.66
CA PRO A 20 9.25 5.28 8.82
C PRO A 20 9.90 4.06 9.48
N HIS A 21 9.21 3.45 10.44
CA HIS A 21 9.69 2.33 11.26
C HIS A 21 9.32 0.95 10.69
N MET A 22 8.42 0.88 9.71
CA MET A 22 7.98 -0.36 9.05
C MET A 22 8.93 -0.83 7.95
N SER A 23 10.25 -0.83 8.17
CA SER A 23 11.25 -1.10 7.11
C SER A 23 11.04 -2.43 6.35
N LYS A 24 10.50 -3.47 7.01
CA LYS A 24 10.17 -4.78 6.40
C LYS A 24 8.73 -4.92 5.92
N ARG A 25 7.89 -3.92 6.20
CA ARG A 25 6.43 -3.92 5.95
C ARG A 25 6.01 -2.60 5.29
N ARG A 26 6.92 -1.93 4.60
CA ARG A 26 6.69 -0.69 3.86
C ARG A 26 6.91 -0.96 2.38
N PHE A 27 5.96 -0.53 1.58
CA PHE A 27 5.88 -0.76 0.15
C PHE A 27 5.84 0.60 -0.55
N PHE A 28 6.64 0.78 -1.59
CA PHE A 28 6.62 1.99 -2.42
C PHE A 28 5.85 1.69 -3.69
N ALA A 29 4.86 2.53 -3.99
CA ALA A 29 3.85 2.30 -5.02
C ALA A 29 3.86 3.43 -6.04
N SER A 30 3.96 3.09 -7.33
CA SER A 30 3.79 4.06 -8.41
C SER A 30 2.42 4.76 -8.34
N THR A 31 2.32 5.93 -8.98
CA THR A 31 1.04 6.65 -9.09
C THR A 31 -0.06 5.76 -9.70
N GLU A 32 0.28 4.96 -10.71
CA GLU A 32 -0.65 4.03 -11.35
C GLU A 32 -1.15 2.95 -10.37
N ALA A 33 -0.22 2.30 -9.65
CA ALA A 33 -0.55 1.26 -8.69
C ALA A 33 -1.42 1.80 -7.54
N ILE A 34 -1.14 3.02 -7.06
CA ILE A 34 -1.96 3.66 -6.03
C ILE A 34 -3.36 3.97 -6.55
N LEU A 35 -3.50 4.50 -7.76
CA LEU A 35 -4.81 4.79 -8.32
C LEU A 35 -5.63 3.52 -8.53
N GLU A 36 -5.01 2.44 -8.99
CA GLU A 36 -5.68 1.14 -9.07
C GLU A 36 -6.11 0.66 -7.68
N LEU A 37 -5.20 0.71 -6.71
CA LEU A 37 -5.46 0.27 -5.34
C LEU A 37 -6.57 1.11 -4.67
N LEU A 38 -6.62 2.42 -4.87
CA LEU A 38 -7.68 3.29 -4.35
C LEU A 38 -9.04 3.03 -5.02
N ARG A 39 -9.06 2.72 -6.32
CA ARG A 39 -10.30 2.39 -7.06
C ARG A 39 -10.86 1.03 -6.66
N ARG A 40 -10.01 0.00 -6.66
CA ARG A 40 -10.41 -1.40 -6.47
C ARG A 40 -10.43 -1.81 -5.00
N ARG A 41 -9.71 -1.07 -4.15
CA ARG A 41 -9.44 -1.37 -2.73
C ARG A 41 -8.71 -2.67 -2.49
N SER A 42 -8.38 -3.39 -3.55
CA SER A 42 -7.50 -4.53 -3.52
C SER A 42 -6.66 -4.59 -4.80
N LEU A 43 -5.51 -5.23 -4.70
CA LEU A 43 -4.60 -5.46 -5.81
C LEU A 43 -4.00 -6.86 -5.69
N LEU A 44 -4.08 -7.66 -6.75
CA LEU A 44 -3.37 -8.93 -6.81
C LEU A 44 -1.87 -8.66 -6.89
N LEU A 45 -1.05 -9.41 -6.14
CA LEU A 45 0.40 -9.25 -6.24
C LEU A 45 0.95 -9.48 -7.65
N THR A 46 0.27 -10.29 -8.46
CA THR A 46 0.63 -10.53 -9.87
C THR A 46 0.39 -9.32 -10.77
N SER A 47 -0.51 -8.41 -10.38
CA SER A 47 -0.78 -7.16 -11.11
C SER A 47 0.30 -6.10 -10.88
N VAL A 48 1.19 -6.30 -9.91
CA VAL A 48 2.34 -5.43 -9.67
C VAL A 48 3.40 -5.69 -10.74
N SER A 49 3.59 -4.72 -11.63
CA SER A 49 4.54 -4.78 -12.75
C SER A 49 6.00 -4.74 -12.31
N TYR A 50 6.30 -4.09 -11.18
CA TYR A 50 7.65 -3.98 -10.66
C TYR A 50 8.10 -5.26 -9.92
N GLY A 51 9.00 -6.02 -10.55
CA GLY A 51 9.44 -7.35 -10.11
C GLY A 51 10.02 -7.42 -8.69
N PRO A 52 11.04 -6.60 -8.33
CA PRO A 52 11.62 -6.59 -6.99
C PRO A 52 10.61 -6.33 -5.88
N LEU A 53 9.61 -5.51 -6.17
CA LEU A 53 8.56 -5.15 -5.25
C LEU A 53 7.57 -6.31 -5.06
N ARG A 54 7.18 -7.00 -6.13
CA ARG A 54 6.38 -8.23 -6.06
C ARG A 54 7.07 -9.32 -5.23
N GLU A 55 8.38 -9.49 -5.40
CA GLU A 55 9.19 -10.43 -4.62
C GLU A 55 9.23 -10.08 -3.13
N ALA A 56 9.46 -8.81 -2.80
CA ALA A 56 9.45 -8.34 -1.42
C ALA A 56 8.10 -8.58 -0.73
N MET A 57 6.99 -8.41 -1.45
CA MET A 57 5.65 -8.67 -0.92
C MET A 57 5.34 -10.15 -0.74
N ALA A 58 5.79 -11.00 -1.67
CA ALA A 58 5.66 -12.45 -1.51
C ALA A 58 6.44 -12.94 -0.27
N ALA A 59 7.63 -12.37 -0.01
CA ALA A 59 8.46 -12.72 1.14
C ALA A 59 7.91 -12.20 2.48
N ALA A 60 7.14 -11.11 2.49
CA ALA A 60 6.64 -10.49 3.73
C ALA A 60 5.60 -11.36 4.46
N GLY A 61 4.91 -12.28 3.77
CA GLY A 61 3.82 -13.09 4.34
C GLY A 61 2.61 -12.26 4.80
N PRO A 62 1.53 -12.90 5.28
CA PRO A 62 0.33 -12.21 5.73
C PRO A 62 0.59 -11.14 6.81
N GLY A 63 -0.17 -10.04 6.77
CA GLY A 63 -0.14 -9.01 7.82
C GLY A 63 -0.19 -7.56 7.31
N CYS A 64 -0.16 -6.61 8.25
CA CYS A 64 -0.26 -5.18 7.97
C CYS A 64 0.99 -4.62 7.29
N ILE A 65 0.77 -3.74 6.32
CA ILE A 65 1.79 -3.02 5.58
C ILE A 65 1.45 -1.53 5.44
N ALA A 66 2.47 -0.70 5.25
CA ALA A 66 2.35 0.68 4.80
C ALA A 66 2.57 0.74 3.28
N VAL A 67 1.64 1.30 2.54
CA VAL A 67 1.78 1.58 1.10
C VAL A 67 2.09 3.08 0.96
N VAL A 68 3.29 3.40 0.51
CA VAL A 68 3.80 4.76 0.34
C VAL A 68 3.78 5.10 -1.14
N HIS A 69 3.20 6.24 -1.48
CA HIS A 69 3.26 6.78 -2.84
C HIS A 69 4.69 7.15 -3.20
N ASP A 70 5.22 6.56 -4.25
CA ASP A 70 6.46 6.96 -4.87
C ASP A 70 6.16 7.02 -6.37
N PRO A 71 6.13 8.21 -7.01
CA PRO A 71 5.75 8.33 -8.42
C PRO A 71 6.46 7.31 -9.33
N ASP A 72 7.73 7.04 -9.05
CA ASP A 72 8.57 6.11 -9.81
C ASP A 72 8.54 4.66 -9.25
N GLY A 73 8.07 4.47 -8.01
CA GLY A 73 7.98 3.17 -7.35
C GLY A 73 9.34 2.55 -6.96
N ILE A 74 10.41 3.35 -6.94
CA ILE A 74 11.80 2.88 -6.78
C ILE A 74 12.31 2.91 -5.33
N GLY A 75 11.53 3.46 -4.39
CA GLY A 75 11.86 3.58 -2.98
C GLY A 75 12.93 4.63 -2.67
N LYS A 76 13.09 5.65 -3.53
CA LYS A 76 14.12 6.70 -3.38
C LYS A 76 13.54 8.05 -2.96
N LEU A 77 12.52 8.03 -2.10
CA LEU A 77 11.96 9.27 -1.57
C LEU A 77 13.01 10.00 -0.71
N PRO A 78 13.22 11.31 -0.92
CA PRO A 78 14.20 12.06 -0.15
C PRO A 78 13.81 12.09 1.33
N VAL A 79 14.78 11.80 2.20
CA VAL A 79 14.63 11.89 3.65
C VAL A 79 14.28 13.33 4.01
N GLY A 80 13.07 13.57 4.55
CA GLY A 80 12.58 14.91 4.93
C GLY A 80 11.79 15.68 3.85
N GLY A 81 11.52 15.07 2.69
CA GLY A 81 10.58 15.63 1.71
C GLY A 81 9.12 15.62 2.20
N PRO A 82 8.21 16.38 1.56
CA PRO A 82 6.78 16.32 1.88
C PRO A 82 6.33 14.85 1.85
N MET A 83 5.71 14.40 2.95
CA MET A 83 5.36 13.00 3.11
C MET A 83 4.48 12.56 1.92
N PRO A 84 4.93 11.56 1.16
CA PRO A 84 4.11 10.99 0.12
C PRO A 84 2.88 10.33 0.76
N ILE A 85 1.80 10.23 0.00
CA ILE A 85 0.57 9.60 0.48
C ILE A 85 0.89 8.22 1.05
N VAL A 86 0.62 8.01 2.33
CA VAL A 86 0.82 6.72 3.01
C VAL A 86 -0.53 6.11 3.31
N LEU A 87 -0.74 4.87 2.89
CA LEU A 87 -1.98 4.11 3.05
C LEU A 87 -1.74 2.88 3.92
N ALA A 88 -2.65 2.64 4.86
CA ALA A 88 -2.70 1.39 5.60
C ALA A 88 -3.30 0.29 4.72
N ALA A 89 -2.57 -0.83 4.58
CA ALA A 89 -3.03 -2.00 3.85
C ALA A 89 -2.68 -3.30 4.60
N MET A 90 -3.25 -4.41 4.15
CA MET A 90 -2.90 -5.75 4.60
C MET A 90 -2.51 -6.63 3.41
N ILE A 91 -1.53 -7.50 3.62
CA ILE A 91 -1.30 -8.66 2.77
C ILE A 91 -2.20 -9.77 3.30
N SER A 92 -3.22 -10.09 2.52
CA SER A 92 -4.13 -11.20 2.79
C SER A 92 -3.69 -12.41 1.95
N PRO A 93 -3.57 -13.60 2.55
CA PRO A 93 -3.40 -14.82 1.77
C PRO A 93 -4.73 -15.06 1.04
N GLY A 94 -4.77 -14.74 -0.25
CA GLY A 94 -5.93 -15.09 -1.08
C GLY A 94 -6.06 -16.60 -1.21
N ALA A 95 -7.18 -17.07 -1.79
CA ALA A 95 -7.47 -18.49 -1.97
C ALA A 95 -6.39 -19.24 -2.79
N SER A 96 -5.60 -18.52 -3.58
CA SER A 96 -4.50 -19.06 -4.40
C SER A 96 -3.39 -18.05 -4.69
N ILE A 97 -3.64 -16.74 -4.61
CA ILE A 97 -2.67 -15.67 -4.88
C ILE A 97 -2.77 -14.61 -3.76
N PRO A 98 -1.67 -14.14 -3.16
CA PRO A 98 -1.75 -13.10 -2.15
C PRO A 98 -2.25 -11.78 -2.73
N MET A 99 -2.95 -11.01 -1.91
CA MET A 99 -3.56 -9.73 -2.30
C MET A 99 -3.19 -8.64 -1.30
N ILE A 100 -3.09 -7.41 -1.80
CA ILE A 100 -3.05 -6.20 -0.99
C ILE A 100 -4.48 -5.73 -0.81
N GLU A 101 -4.88 -5.41 0.41
CA GLU A 101 -6.21 -4.88 0.73
C GLU A 101 -6.08 -3.58 1.52
N LEU A 102 -6.74 -2.51 1.05
CA LEU A 102 -6.75 -1.23 1.75
C LEU A 102 -7.61 -1.29 3.01
N VAL A 103 -7.07 -0.76 4.10
CA VAL A 103 -7.74 -0.68 5.41
C VAL A 103 -8.33 0.73 5.66
N ILE A 104 -8.61 1.47 4.59
CA ILE A 104 -9.21 2.82 4.65
C ILE A 104 -10.71 2.76 4.31
N LYS A 105 -11.46 3.79 4.72
CA LYS A 105 -12.88 3.89 4.37
C LYS A 105 -13.05 4.17 2.87
N GLN A 106 -14.16 3.71 2.29
CA GLN A 106 -14.46 3.94 0.87
C GLN A 106 -14.42 5.44 0.51
N ALA A 107 -15.03 6.29 1.35
CA ALA A 107 -15.06 7.74 1.12
C ALA A 107 -13.65 8.37 1.12
N GLU A 108 -12.77 7.90 2.00
CA GLU A 108 -11.37 8.33 2.05
C GLU A 108 -10.63 7.87 0.79
N ALA A 109 -10.83 6.62 0.37
CA ALA A 109 -10.23 6.09 -0.85
C ALA A 109 -10.65 6.89 -2.09
N SER A 110 -11.94 7.19 -2.22
CA SER A 110 -12.48 8.01 -3.31
C SER A 110 -11.93 9.45 -3.27
N SER A 111 -11.89 10.08 -2.09
CA SER A 111 -11.32 11.43 -1.92
C SER A 111 -9.85 11.48 -2.33
N LEU A 112 -9.06 10.49 -1.93
CA LEU A 112 -7.64 10.37 -2.31
C LEU A 112 -7.48 10.13 -3.82
N ALA A 113 -8.30 9.26 -4.42
CA ALA A 113 -8.24 8.99 -5.85
C ALA A 113 -8.47 10.27 -6.67
N THR A 114 -9.45 11.10 -6.28
CA THR A 114 -9.71 12.39 -6.94
C THR A 114 -8.54 13.38 -6.81
N ARG A 115 -7.81 13.35 -5.68
CA ARG A 115 -6.65 14.22 -5.44
C ARG A 115 -5.40 13.78 -6.21
N ILE A 116 -5.23 12.48 -6.45
CA ILE A 116 -4.04 11.91 -7.10
C ILE A 116 -4.18 11.85 -8.62
N ALA A 117 -5.40 11.64 -9.14
CA ALA A 117 -5.62 11.51 -10.58
C ALA A 117 -5.01 12.65 -11.44
N PRO A 118 -5.02 13.94 -11.01
CA PRO A 118 -4.38 15.02 -11.76
C PRO A 118 -2.85 14.91 -11.87
N ILE A 119 -2.19 14.17 -10.97
CA ILE A 119 -0.73 14.01 -10.95
C ILE A 119 -0.23 13.15 -12.12
N GLN A 120 -1.09 12.32 -12.74
CA GLN A 120 -0.72 11.55 -13.94
C GLN A 120 -0.55 12.41 -15.21
N SER A 121 -0.98 13.67 -15.19
CA SER A 121 -1.07 14.52 -16.39
C SER A 121 -0.01 15.64 -16.44
N ALA A 122 0.95 15.64 -15.50
CA ALA A 122 2.06 16.60 -15.43
C ALA A 122 3.38 15.86 -15.67
#